data_AF-A0A3P6T864-F1
#
_entry.id   AF-A0A3P6T864-F1
#
_cell.length_a   1.000
_cell.length_b   1.000
_cell.length_c   1.000
_cell.angle_alpha   90.00
_cell.angle_beta   90.00
_cell.angle_gamma   90.00
#
_symmetry.space_group_name_H-M   'P 1'
#
loop_
_entity.id
_entity.type
_entity.pdbx_description
1 polymer ?
#
loop_
_entity_poly.entity_id
_entity_poly.type
_entity_poly.pdbx_seq_one_letter_code
_entity_poly.pdbx_strand_id
1 'polypeptide(L)'
;MSIVYSNVLKVIRESVYYTDDPQKACLFVLSIDTVDRDRRSKNYVKYVNELIGSLPTEIWNHGRNHIIFNLYHGTYPDYSDHDLGFDTGYALIARASANSRIFRENFDLSFPLFHKEHPLRTTVKAEWSLKVKDRYLVTFKGKRYVYGIGSETRDSLYHLHNGQSVIMVTTCKHNTDWKKYEDGRCEEDNVEYDRWDYEMIMSNSTFCLTPRGRRLGSFRFLEALRLGCIPVILSDDWELPFSEVIDWRQAVVIGHEETVLTISDVLSAIPVERILFMKQQSRGLYQRYFSSVEKIAVTSLQIIEERVRKQRGEEPRNWNRLFLPAENFPASVSSGNGYTVFLKASMKVSGRLNRILNLLSGIHEVQKIIVLWPKNRQMKISLDTFGAKVFVHPSDFDVHVDILSQTLTLQAKFLGKFIVFLDERVSFTIDDIRFLVDAANTEPYRLYGFYAANSEIQGGTPTIELKPSNRYSLILFHLAIIKREYLLLFEQWMPTPAKEIALKLSHCFTLLMNMMVTELTGQSPMLIGSRIHDKWMLTRNYSGCLNKLVNDVWPSGASLISSQAKINPLLYKDDSAAFRKEYTGMEVQHLQV
;
A
#
# COMPACT_ATOMS: atom_id res chain seq x y z
N MET A 1 -28.74 10.81 -5.94
CA MET A 1 -27.30 10.74 -5.65
C MET A 1 -26.75 9.46 -6.27
N SER A 2 -25.63 9.55 -6.97
CA SER A 2 -24.93 8.43 -7.60
C SER A 2 -24.31 7.51 -6.56
N ILE A 3 -24.09 6.24 -6.94
CA ILE A 3 -23.43 5.23 -6.10
C ILE A 3 -22.00 5.70 -5.75
N VAL A 4 -21.30 6.29 -6.72
CA VAL A 4 -19.93 6.79 -6.52
C VAL A 4 -19.89 7.85 -5.44
N TYR A 5 -20.74 8.89 -5.54
CA TYR A 5 -20.74 9.96 -4.54
C TYR A 5 -21.22 9.48 -3.17
N SER A 6 -22.24 8.61 -3.14
CA SER A 6 -22.73 7.99 -1.91
C SER A 6 -21.62 7.21 -1.19
N ASN A 7 -20.80 6.46 -1.92
CA ASN A 7 -19.66 5.72 -1.37
C ASN A 7 -18.59 6.66 -0.81
N VAL A 8 -18.27 7.76 -1.51
CA VAL A 8 -17.33 8.79 -1.01
C VAL A 8 -17.83 9.39 0.30
N LEU A 9 -19.09 9.84 0.35
CA LEU A 9 -19.69 10.40 1.56
C LEU A 9 -19.75 9.40 2.71
N LYS A 10 -20.05 8.13 2.41
CA LYS A 10 -20.07 7.05 3.41
C LYS A 10 -18.70 6.88 4.05
N VAL A 11 -17.65 6.76 3.25
CA VAL A 11 -16.27 6.66 3.76
C VAL A 11 -15.90 7.86 4.61
N ILE A 12 -16.20 9.08 4.15
CA ILE A 12 -15.84 10.29 4.88
C ILE A 12 -16.51 10.28 6.25
N ARG A 13 -17.80 9.98 6.34
CA ARG A 13 -18.57 9.89 7.60
C ARG A 13 -18.05 8.83 8.57
N GLU A 14 -17.53 7.72 8.05
CA GLU A 14 -16.95 6.63 8.83
C GLU A 14 -15.48 6.89 9.24
N SER A 15 -14.87 7.98 8.74
CA SER A 15 -13.46 8.29 8.97
C SER A 15 -13.25 9.17 10.21
N VAL A 16 -12.01 9.19 10.70
CA VAL A 16 -11.56 10.06 11.80
C VAL A 16 -11.63 11.56 11.48
N TYR A 17 -11.82 11.92 10.21
CA TYR A 17 -11.93 13.32 9.76
C TYR A 17 -13.35 13.87 9.86
N TYR A 18 -14.34 13.05 10.16
CA TYR A 18 -15.73 13.47 10.20
C TYR A 18 -16.09 14.19 11.49
N THR A 19 -16.82 15.30 11.35
CA THR A 19 -17.59 15.92 12.42
C THR A 19 -18.93 16.38 11.86
N ASP A 20 -19.98 16.27 12.67
CA ASP A 20 -21.31 16.78 12.39
C ASP A 20 -21.52 18.21 12.90
N ASP A 21 -20.53 18.78 13.59
CA ASP A 21 -20.53 20.13 14.14
C ASP A 21 -19.85 21.12 13.16
N PRO A 22 -20.61 22.00 12.47
CA PRO A 22 -20.05 22.93 11.50
C PRO A 22 -19.02 23.89 12.09
N GLN A 23 -19.09 24.17 13.40
CA GLN A 23 -18.15 25.08 14.07
C GLN A 23 -16.77 24.45 14.30
N LYS A 24 -16.70 23.11 14.26
CA LYS A 24 -15.43 22.35 14.36
C LYS A 24 -14.87 21.98 12.99
N ALA A 25 -15.72 21.98 11.95
CA ALA A 25 -15.33 21.55 10.61
C ALA A 25 -14.31 22.52 9.99
N CYS A 26 -13.16 21.98 9.57
CA CYS A 26 -12.15 22.72 8.81
C CYS A 26 -12.42 22.68 7.30
N LEU A 27 -13.15 21.68 6.83
CA LEU A 27 -13.46 21.43 5.43
C LEU A 27 -14.90 20.91 5.31
N PHE A 28 -15.68 21.52 4.43
CA PHE A 28 -17.06 21.17 4.14
C PHE A 28 -17.14 20.34 2.85
N VAL A 29 -17.96 19.29 2.89
CA VAL A 29 -18.27 18.43 1.74
C VAL A 29 -19.73 18.63 1.37
N LEU A 30 -20.01 18.99 0.13
CA LEU A 30 -21.39 19.25 -0.30
C LEU A 30 -22.26 17.99 -0.19
N SER A 31 -23.53 18.15 0.21
CA SER A 31 -24.51 17.06 0.10
C SER A 31 -25.03 16.88 -1.34
N ILE A 32 -24.61 17.76 -2.27
CA ILE A 32 -25.02 17.81 -3.68
C ILE A 32 -24.04 16.98 -4.51
N ASP A 33 -24.58 16.05 -5.31
CA ASP A 33 -23.76 15.22 -6.19
C ASP A 33 -23.31 16.00 -7.43
N THR A 34 -22.00 16.25 -7.50
CA THR A 34 -21.33 16.99 -8.58
C THR A 34 -20.31 16.13 -9.32
N VAL A 35 -20.27 14.82 -9.02
CA VAL A 35 -19.30 13.86 -9.56
C VAL A 35 -19.39 13.76 -11.09
N ASP A 36 -20.60 13.86 -11.63
CA ASP A 36 -20.86 13.75 -13.06
C ASP A 36 -21.48 15.02 -13.62
N ARG A 37 -20.68 15.75 -14.40
CA ARG A 37 -21.07 17.00 -15.07
C ARG A 37 -21.17 16.81 -16.59
N ASP A 38 -21.23 15.56 -17.07
CA ASP A 38 -21.61 15.27 -18.45
C ASP A 38 -23.13 15.46 -18.60
N ARG A 39 -23.56 16.46 -19.39
CA ARG A 39 -24.98 16.77 -19.59
C ARG A 39 -25.81 15.60 -20.13
N ARG A 40 -25.16 14.59 -20.74
CA ARG A 40 -25.81 13.37 -21.23
C ARG A 40 -25.95 12.28 -20.16
N SER A 41 -25.33 12.46 -19.00
CA SER A 41 -25.36 11.47 -17.94
C SER A 41 -26.71 11.46 -17.21
N LYS A 42 -27.14 10.26 -16.82
CA LYS A 42 -28.29 10.08 -15.92
C LYS A 42 -28.01 10.60 -14.50
N ASN A 43 -26.74 10.76 -14.14
CA ASN A 43 -26.32 11.28 -12.84
C ASN A 43 -26.13 12.80 -12.83
N TYR A 44 -26.36 13.49 -13.95
CA TYR A 44 -26.21 14.93 -14.05
C TYR A 44 -27.24 15.66 -13.19
N VAL A 45 -26.80 16.32 -12.12
CA VAL A 45 -27.66 17.14 -11.26
C VAL A 45 -27.88 18.52 -11.89
N LYS A 46 -29.13 18.91 -12.13
CA LYS A 46 -29.51 20.22 -12.66
C LYS A 46 -29.65 21.25 -11.52
N TYR A 47 -29.61 22.53 -11.87
CA TYR A 47 -29.89 23.66 -10.95
C TYR A 47 -29.01 23.68 -9.69
N VAL A 48 -27.72 23.32 -9.82
CA VAL A 48 -26.79 23.25 -8.68
C VAL A 48 -26.64 24.59 -7.97
N ASN A 49 -26.66 25.72 -8.68
CA ASN A 49 -26.65 27.06 -8.07
C ASN A 49 -27.85 27.30 -7.14
N GLU A 50 -29.04 26.83 -7.51
CA GLU A 50 -30.24 26.97 -6.68
C GLU A 50 -30.16 26.08 -5.44
N LEU A 51 -29.63 24.85 -5.59
CA LEU A 51 -29.37 23.95 -4.47
C LEU A 51 -28.34 24.53 -3.51
N ILE A 52 -27.26 25.13 -4.01
CA ILE A 52 -26.27 25.85 -3.20
C ILE A 52 -26.91 27.06 -2.52
N GLY A 53 -27.72 27.84 -3.25
CA GLY A 53 -28.42 29.00 -2.72
C GLY A 53 -29.44 28.68 -1.63
N SER A 54 -29.88 27.42 -1.53
CA SER A 54 -30.74 26.95 -0.43
C SER A 54 -29.97 26.62 0.86
N LEU A 55 -28.65 26.55 0.80
CA LEU A 55 -27.81 26.35 1.98
C LEU A 55 -27.70 27.66 2.78
N PRO A 56 -27.56 27.58 4.12
CA PRO A 56 -27.34 28.79 4.91
C PRO A 56 -26.08 29.53 4.45
N THR A 57 -26.16 30.86 4.38
CA THR A 57 -25.12 31.73 3.79
C THR A 57 -23.78 31.57 4.51
N GLU A 58 -23.83 31.43 5.84
CA GLU A 58 -22.70 31.18 6.71
C GLU A 58 -22.03 29.81 6.48
N ILE A 59 -22.77 28.84 5.93
CA ILE A 59 -22.24 27.53 5.60
C ILE A 59 -21.53 27.57 4.25
N TRP A 60 -22.22 27.95 3.16
CA TRP A 60 -21.58 27.94 1.83
C TRP A 60 -20.39 28.90 1.75
N ASN A 61 -20.49 30.09 2.36
CA ASN A 61 -19.39 31.06 2.47
C ASN A 61 -18.60 31.25 1.16
N HIS A 62 -19.32 31.42 0.05
CA HIS A 62 -18.76 31.55 -1.30
C HIS A 62 -17.79 30.42 -1.68
N GLY A 63 -18.03 29.19 -1.22
CA GLY A 63 -17.19 28.01 -1.46
C GLY A 63 -15.91 27.95 -0.63
N ARG A 64 -15.66 28.90 0.27
CA ARG A 64 -14.46 28.84 1.15
C ARG A 64 -14.53 27.61 2.05
N ASN A 65 -13.41 26.92 2.21
CA ASN A 65 -13.31 25.66 2.95
C ASN A 65 -14.22 24.55 2.38
N HIS A 66 -14.62 24.58 1.11
CA HIS A 66 -15.38 23.49 0.49
C HIS A 66 -14.50 22.65 -0.44
N ILE A 67 -14.81 21.36 -0.50
CA ILE A 67 -14.32 20.44 -1.54
C ILE A 67 -15.48 19.96 -2.42
N ILE A 68 -15.26 20.03 -3.74
CA ILE A 68 -16.18 19.55 -4.77
C ILE A 68 -15.53 18.36 -5.48
N PHE A 69 -16.22 17.23 -5.55
CA PHE A 69 -15.73 16.04 -6.24
C PHE A 69 -16.25 16.00 -7.67
N ASN A 70 -15.35 15.86 -8.63
CA ASN A 70 -15.68 15.77 -10.04
C ASN A 70 -14.87 14.67 -10.75
N LEU A 71 -15.58 13.66 -11.26
CA LEU A 71 -14.95 12.56 -12.01
C LEU A 71 -15.19 12.68 -13.51
N TYR A 72 -16.35 13.20 -13.92
CA TYR A 72 -16.76 13.23 -15.31
C TYR A 72 -17.02 14.66 -15.76
N HIS A 73 -15.99 15.31 -16.31
CA HIS A 73 -16.06 16.61 -16.95
C HIS A 73 -14.90 16.78 -17.94
N GLY A 74 -14.98 17.78 -18.82
CA GLY A 74 -14.14 17.90 -20.00
C GLY A 74 -14.42 16.82 -21.04
N THR A 75 -14.43 17.17 -22.33
CA THR A 75 -14.50 16.19 -23.42
C THR A 75 -13.75 16.71 -24.63
N TYR A 76 -13.39 15.82 -25.55
CA TYR A 76 -12.90 16.19 -26.89
C TYR A 76 -13.81 17.26 -27.54
N PRO A 77 -13.26 18.26 -28.28
CA PRO A 77 -11.85 18.37 -28.70
C PRO A 77 -10.91 19.10 -27.74
N ASP A 78 -11.42 20.04 -26.95
CA ASP A 78 -10.59 20.94 -26.15
C ASP A 78 -10.23 20.35 -24.78
N TYR A 79 -10.92 19.28 -24.37
CA TYR A 79 -10.85 18.71 -23.02
C TYR A 79 -10.97 19.80 -21.95
N SER A 80 -11.68 20.87 -22.29
CA SER A 80 -11.74 22.06 -21.48
C SER A 80 -12.70 21.84 -20.33
N ASP A 81 -12.27 22.24 -19.14
CA ASP A 81 -13.00 22.07 -17.90
C ASP A 81 -13.48 23.41 -17.29
N HIS A 82 -13.51 24.48 -18.11
CA HIS A 82 -13.70 25.87 -17.65
C HIS A 82 -15.01 26.11 -16.88
N ASP A 83 -16.06 25.32 -17.11
CA ASP A 83 -17.35 25.50 -16.46
C ASP A 83 -18.00 24.16 -16.08
N LEU A 84 -18.05 23.87 -14.77
CA LEU A 84 -18.78 22.74 -14.19
C LEU A 84 -20.31 22.91 -14.34
N GLY A 85 -20.78 24.05 -14.87
CA GLY A 85 -22.18 24.40 -15.06
C GLY A 85 -22.82 24.96 -13.80
N PHE A 86 -22.02 25.51 -12.88
CA PHE A 86 -22.44 26.17 -11.64
C PHE A 86 -21.25 26.95 -11.03
N ASP A 87 -21.55 27.94 -10.17
CA ASP A 87 -20.54 28.76 -9.51
C ASP A 87 -19.93 28.01 -8.32
N THR A 88 -18.63 27.68 -8.42
CA THR A 88 -17.88 27.01 -7.36
C THR A 88 -17.33 27.97 -6.30
N GLY A 89 -17.36 29.28 -6.56
CA GLY A 89 -16.67 30.27 -5.74
C GLY A 89 -15.20 29.90 -5.47
N TYR A 90 -14.80 29.91 -4.20
CA TYR A 90 -13.46 29.58 -3.72
C TYR A 90 -13.29 28.09 -3.36
N ALA A 91 -14.20 27.20 -3.78
CA ALA A 91 -14.09 25.79 -3.45
C ALA A 91 -12.88 25.13 -4.15
N LEU A 92 -12.24 24.22 -3.42
CA LEU A 92 -11.27 23.26 -3.96
C LEU A 92 -12.01 22.23 -4.79
N ILE A 93 -11.44 21.84 -5.93
CA ILE A 93 -12.05 20.85 -6.81
C ILE A 93 -11.13 19.63 -6.90
N ALA A 94 -11.67 18.48 -6.50
CA ALA A 94 -11.04 17.17 -6.69
C ALA A 94 -11.42 16.63 -8.08
N ARG A 95 -10.51 16.72 -9.06
CA ARG A 95 -10.77 16.50 -10.49
C ARG A 95 -10.11 15.23 -11.01
N ALA A 96 -10.87 14.32 -11.61
CA ALA A 96 -10.32 13.04 -12.08
C ALA A 96 -9.66 13.04 -13.47
N SER A 97 -9.88 14.08 -14.25
CA SER A 97 -9.33 14.25 -15.60
C SER A 97 -8.86 15.70 -15.76
N ALA A 98 -8.14 16.18 -14.74
CA ALA A 98 -7.63 17.54 -14.69
C ALA A 98 -6.70 17.83 -15.88
N ASN A 99 -7.01 18.91 -16.59
CA ASN A 99 -6.15 19.45 -17.63
C ASN A 99 -5.14 20.40 -16.97
N SER A 100 -3.84 20.12 -17.09
CA SER A 100 -2.77 20.90 -16.46
C SER A 100 -2.77 22.38 -16.86
N ARG A 101 -3.37 22.73 -18.01
CA ARG A 101 -3.49 24.12 -18.48
C ARG A 101 -4.47 24.96 -17.64
N ILE A 102 -5.41 24.33 -16.94
CA ILE A 102 -6.47 25.00 -16.16
C ILE A 102 -6.43 24.59 -14.68
N PHE A 103 -5.79 23.46 -14.38
CA PHE A 103 -5.65 22.95 -13.02
C PHE A 103 -4.92 23.97 -12.12
N ARG A 104 -5.55 24.31 -10.98
CA ARG A 104 -4.94 25.23 -10.02
C ARG A 104 -3.94 24.46 -9.15
N GLU A 105 -2.68 24.46 -9.57
CA GLU A 105 -1.60 23.77 -8.85
C GLU A 105 -1.56 24.15 -7.36
N ASN A 106 -1.35 23.16 -6.49
CA ASN A 106 -1.35 23.28 -5.03
C ASN A 106 -2.66 23.81 -4.40
N PHE A 107 -3.70 24.05 -5.21
CA PHE A 107 -5.03 24.46 -4.74
C PHE A 107 -6.06 23.38 -5.04
N ASP A 108 -6.25 23.01 -6.30
CA ASP A 108 -7.10 21.86 -6.66
C ASP A 108 -6.42 20.54 -6.30
N LEU A 109 -7.20 19.46 -6.31
CA LEU A 109 -6.71 18.12 -6.03
C LEU A 109 -6.86 17.26 -7.30
N SER A 110 -5.75 16.79 -7.87
CA SER A 110 -5.85 15.80 -8.93
C SER A 110 -6.31 14.48 -8.32
N PHE A 111 -7.45 13.99 -8.79
CA PHE A 111 -8.19 12.89 -8.18
C PHE A 111 -8.15 11.66 -9.11
N PRO A 112 -8.28 10.43 -8.60
CA PRO A 112 -8.32 9.25 -9.47
C PRO A 112 -9.70 9.04 -10.10
N LEU A 113 -9.72 8.63 -11.37
CA LEU A 113 -10.94 8.19 -12.05
C LEU A 113 -11.20 6.70 -11.75
N PHE A 114 -12.33 6.38 -11.13
CA PHE A 114 -12.69 5.00 -10.76
C PHE A 114 -14.15 4.66 -11.07
N HIS A 115 -14.40 3.38 -11.35
CA HIS A 115 -15.71 2.84 -11.71
C HIS A 115 -16.68 2.81 -10.52
N LYS A 116 -18.00 2.73 -10.78
CA LYS A 116 -18.99 2.53 -9.72
C LYS A 116 -18.84 1.18 -9.01
N GLU A 117 -18.23 0.21 -9.69
CA GLU A 117 -17.86 -1.11 -9.18
C GLU A 117 -16.54 -1.11 -8.40
N HIS A 118 -15.81 0.01 -8.36
CA HIS A 118 -14.58 0.10 -7.57
C HIS A 118 -14.90 -0.22 -6.11
N PRO A 119 -14.14 -1.13 -5.47
CA PRO A 119 -14.53 -1.65 -4.18
C PRO A 119 -14.58 -0.51 -3.15
N LEU A 120 -15.64 -0.49 -2.34
CA LEU A 120 -15.77 0.48 -1.25
C LEU A 120 -14.57 0.40 -0.29
N ARG A 121 -14.04 -0.81 -0.12
CA ARG A 121 -13.05 -1.22 0.88
C ARG A 121 -12.03 -2.19 0.26
N THR A 122 -10.76 -2.13 0.67
CA THR A 122 -9.71 -3.04 0.16
C THR A 122 -10.11 -4.51 0.42
N THR A 123 -9.83 -5.41 -0.51
CA THR A 123 -10.06 -6.85 -0.31
C THR A 123 -8.71 -7.58 -0.24
N VAL A 124 -8.61 -8.60 0.62
CA VAL A 124 -7.38 -9.37 0.91
C VAL A 124 -6.90 -10.23 -0.29
N LYS A 125 -7.61 -10.19 -1.42
CA LYS A 125 -7.49 -11.17 -2.53
C LYS A 125 -6.51 -10.82 -3.65
N ALA A 126 -5.67 -9.80 -3.52
CA ALA A 126 -4.69 -9.52 -4.57
C ALA A 126 -3.53 -10.54 -4.55
N GLU A 127 -3.75 -11.73 -5.11
CA GLU A 127 -2.69 -12.67 -5.47
C GLU A 127 -2.00 -12.15 -6.75
N TRP A 128 -1.08 -11.20 -6.56
CA TRP A 128 -0.17 -10.76 -7.62
C TRP A 128 1.16 -11.50 -7.51
N SER A 129 1.53 -12.28 -8.53
CA SER A 129 2.91 -12.74 -8.70
C SER A 129 3.71 -11.69 -9.47
N LEU A 130 4.78 -11.14 -8.88
CA LEU A 130 5.76 -10.33 -9.63
C LEU A 130 6.48 -11.25 -10.62
N LYS A 131 5.99 -11.30 -11.86
CA LYS A 131 6.63 -12.04 -12.96
C LYS A 131 7.82 -11.24 -13.47
N VAL A 132 8.96 -11.90 -13.57
CA VAL A 132 10.19 -11.33 -14.18
C VAL A 132 9.99 -11.13 -15.68
N LYS A 133 9.21 -11.99 -16.33
CA LYS A 133 8.88 -11.91 -17.75
C LYS A 133 7.39 -12.15 -17.97
N ASP A 134 6.73 -11.23 -18.65
CA ASP A 134 5.34 -11.40 -19.08
C ASP A 134 5.29 -11.92 -20.53
N ARG A 135 4.09 -12.29 -20.97
CA ARG A 135 3.88 -12.81 -22.33
C ARG A 135 3.95 -11.71 -23.38
N TYR A 136 3.36 -10.55 -23.08
CA TYR A 136 3.30 -9.40 -23.97
C TYR A 136 4.16 -8.27 -23.43
N LEU A 137 4.85 -7.56 -24.34
CA LEU A 137 5.56 -6.33 -23.99
C LEU A 137 4.56 -5.24 -23.63
N VAL A 138 3.64 -4.94 -24.55
CA VAL A 138 2.67 -3.86 -24.37
C VAL A 138 1.33 -4.21 -25.01
N THR A 139 0.25 -3.86 -24.32
CA THR A 139 -1.10 -4.13 -24.83
C THR A 139 -2.06 -2.95 -24.68
N PHE A 140 -3.04 -2.94 -25.57
CA PHE A 140 -4.23 -2.09 -25.50
C PHE A 140 -5.43 -2.87 -26.00
N LYS A 141 -6.52 -2.85 -25.24
CA LYS A 141 -7.85 -3.21 -25.73
C LYS A 141 -8.81 -2.07 -25.45
N GLY A 142 -9.47 -1.53 -26.49
CA GLY A 142 -10.37 -0.40 -26.29
C GLY A 142 -11.02 0.15 -27.56
N LYS A 143 -11.69 1.29 -27.41
CA LYS A 143 -12.40 1.94 -28.52
C LYS A 143 -11.43 2.66 -29.45
N ARG A 144 -11.61 2.46 -30.75
CA ARG A 144 -11.06 3.27 -31.84
C ARG A 144 -12.11 4.28 -32.28
N TYR A 145 -11.76 5.56 -32.27
CA TYR A 145 -12.69 6.64 -32.58
C TYR A 145 -12.51 7.06 -34.04
N VAL A 146 -13.32 6.49 -34.93
CA VAL A 146 -13.30 6.78 -36.37
C VAL A 146 -14.06 8.09 -36.71
N TYR A 147 -14.80 8.63 -35.75
CA TYR A 147 -15.44 9.94 -35.84
C TYR A 147 -15.62 10.60 -34.46
N GLY A 148 -15.70 11.93 -34.46
CA GLY A 148 -16.27 12.69 -33.36
C GLY A 148 -15.39 12.86 -32.12
N ILE A 149 -15.44 11.91 -31.17
CA ILE A 149 -15.38 12.16 -29.70
C ILE A 149 -14.10 11.61 -29.02
N GLY A 150 -12.98 11.48 -29.72
CA GLY A 150 -11.78 10.94 -29.11
C GLY A 150 -10.50 11.25 -29.87
N SER A 151 -9.38 11.02 -29.21
CA SER A 151 -8.05 11.32 -29.73
C SER A 151 -7.66 10.44 -30.92
N GLU A 152 -7.07 11.08 -31.94
CA GLU A 152 -6.42 10.46 -33.11
C GLU A 152 -5.40 9.39 -32.70
N THR A 153 -4.81 9.52 -31.51
CA THR A 153 -3.91 8.53 -30.91
C THR A 153 -4.53 7.14 -30.91
N ARG A 154 -5.82 7.00 -30.57
CA ARG A 154 -6.47 5.68 -30.53
C ARG A 154 -6.77 5.10 -31.90
N ASP A 155 -6.92 5.97 -32.89
CA ASP A 155 -7.09 5.54 -34.27
C ASP A 155 -5.81 4.96 -34.84
N SER A 156 -4.66 5.47 -34.41
CA SER A 156 -3.35 4.99 -34.87
C SER A 156 -2.89 3.66 -34.23
N LEU A 157 -3.50 3.22 -33.13
CA LEU A 157 -2.98 2.09 -32.34
C LEU A 157 -2.95 0.76 -33.08
N TYR A 158 -3.90 0.51 -33.99
CA TYR A 158 -3.95 -0.78 -34.69
C TYR A 158 -2.69 -1.03 -35.54
N HIS A 159 -2.00 0.04 -35.99
CA HIS A 159 -0.74 -0.07 -36.74
C HIS A 159 0.39 -0.70 -35.93
N LEU A 160 0.33 -0.64 -34.60
CA LEU A 160 1.34 -1.25 -33.73
C LEU A 160 1.11 -2.76 -33.53
N HIS A 161 -0.06 -3.28 -33.88
CA HIS A 161 -0.41 -4.68 -33.61
C HIS A 161 0.48 -5.65 -34.41
N ASN A 162 1.19 -6.54 -33.72
CA ASN A 162 2.00 -7.59 -34.37
C ASN A 162 1.58 -9.03 -34.02
N GLY A 163 0.55 -9.19 -33.17
CA GLY A 163 0.03 -10.50 -32.76
C GLY A 163 0.97 -11.35 -31.88
N GLN A 164 2.16 -10.84 -31.55
CA GLN A 164 3.20 -11.56 -30.80
C GLN A 164 3.49 -10.88 -29.47
N SER A 165 4.24 -9.77 -29.48
CA SER A 165 4.67 -9.03 -28.29
C SER A 165 3.87 -7.75 -28.07
N VAL A 166 3.25 -7.21 -29.12
CA VAL A 166 2.50 -5.95 -29.15
C VAL A 166 1.08 -6.24 -29.58
N ILE A 167 0.13 -6.16 -28.64
CA ILE A 167 -1.28 -6.49 -28.88
C ILE A 167 -2.13 -5.22 -28.79
N MET A 168 -2.51 -4.67 -29.94
CA MET A 168 -3.47 -3.56 -30.02
C MET A 168 -4.77 -4.06 -30.61
N VAL A 169 -5.82 -4.09 -29.81
CA VAL A 169 -7.10 -4.70 -30.15
C VAL A 169 -8.20 -3.64 -29.99
N THR A 170 -8.77 -3.22 -31.10
CA THR A 170 -9.67 -2.06 -31.15
C THR A 170 -11.09 -2.44 -31.51
N THR A 171 -12.07 -1.64 -31.07
CA THR A 171 -13.45 -1.73 -31.57
C THR A 171 -13.93 -0.34 -31.99
N CYS A 172 -14.60 -0.27 -33.14
CA CYS A 172 -15.28 0.95 -33.56
C CYS A 172 -16.73 1.05 -33.06
N LYS A 173 -17.22 0.06 -32.30
CA LYS A 173 -18.55 0.10 -31.67
C LYS A 173 -18.62 1.20 -30.61
N HIS A 174 -19.07 2.39 -31.00
CA HIS A 174 -19.25 3.51 -30.08
C HIS A 174 -20.55 4.30 -30.30
N ASN A 175 -21.31 4.51 -29.22
CA ASN A 175 -22.69 5.03 -29.28
C ASN A 175 -23.60 4.10 -30.11
N THR A 176 -24.85 4.50 -30.30
CA THR A 176 -25.85 3.72 -31.04
C THR A 176 -25.73 3.88 -32.56
N ASP A 177 -25.04 4.91 -33.02
CA ASP A 177 -24.93 5.33 -34.42
C ASP A 177 -23.60 4.96 -35.09
N TRP A 178 -22.75 4.15 -34.45
CA TRP A 178 -21.41 3.82 -34.95
C TRP A 178 -21.39 3.27 -36.38
N LYS A 179 -22.39 2.45 -36.75
CA LYS A 179 -22.51 1.88 -38.10
C LYS A 179 -22.56 2.92 -39.20
N LYS A 180 -23.05 4.14 -38.90
CA LYS A 180 -23.11 5.23 -39.89
C LYS A 180 -21.72 5.73 -40.31
N TYR A 181 -20.72 5.51 -39.47
CA TYR A 181 -19.38 6.09 -39.61
C TYR A 181 -18.30 5.00 -39.64
N GLU A 182 -18.68 3.74 -39.84
CA GLU A 182 -17.72 2.65 -39.92
C GLU A 182 -16.83 2.78 -41.17
N ASP A 183 -15.55 2.46 -41.02
CA ASP A 183 -14.61 2.35 -42.14
C ASP A 183 -14.44 0.87 -42.54
N GLY A 184 -13.66 0.62 -43.60
CA GLY A 184 -13.43 -0.74 -44.10
C GLY A 184 -12.75 -1.70 -43.11
N ARG A 185 -12.15 -1.21 -42.02
CA ARG A 185 -11.44 -2.02 -41.02
C ARG A 185 -12.34 -2.44 -39.85
N CYS A 186 -13.46 -1.75 -39.65
CA CYS A 186 -14.37 -1.98 -38.52
C CYS A 186 -14.79 -3.44 -38.30
N GLU A 187 -15.02 -4.20 -39.37
CA GLU A 187 -15.41 -5.61 -39.27
C GLU A 187 -14.29 -6.46 -38.64
N GLU A 188 -13.07 -6.35 -39.18
CA GLU A 188 -11.88 -7.04 -38.68
C GLU A 188 -11.56 -6.66 -37.23
N ASP A 189 -11.56 -5.35 -36.93
CA ASP A 189 -11.35 -4.81 -35.59
C ASP A 189 -12.32 -5.44 -34.59
N ASN A 190 -13.61 -5.51 -34.93
CA ASN A 190 -14.62 -6.08 -34.05
C ASN A 190 -14.46 -7.59 -33.82
N VAL A 191 -14.11 -8.34 -34.87
CA VAL A 191 -13.85 -9.79 -34.75
C VAL A 191 -12.65 -10.04 -33.84
N GLU A 192 -11.55 -9.31 -34.03
CA GLU A 192 -10.39 -9.41 -33.16
C GLU A 192 -10.73 -8.96 -31.73
N TYR A 193 -11.48 -7.87 -31.56
CA TYR A 193 -11.90 -7.39 -30.24
C TYR A 193 -12.62 -8.45 -29.40
N ASP A 194 -13.48 -9.25 -30.02
CA ASP A 194 -14.28 -10.26 -29.33
C ASP A 194 -13.46 -11.53 -28.98
N ARG A 195 -12.29 -11.76 -29.60
CA ARG A 195 -11.40 -12.91 -29.33
C ARG A 195 -10.57 -12.79 -28.06
N TRP A 196 -10.25 -11.58 -27.64
CA TRP A 196 -9.31 -11.32 -26.54
C TRP A 196 -10.03 -11.01 -25.24
N ASP A 197 -9.62 -11.59 -24.11
CA ASP A 197 -10.16 -11.17 -22.80
C ASP A 197 -9.39 -9.97 -22.22
N TYR A 198 -10.11 -8.97 -21.71
CA TYR A 198 -9.53 -7.68 -21.28
C TYR A 198 -8.59 -7.82 -20.07
N GLU A 199 -9.03 -8.50 -19.01
CA GLU A 199 -8.21 -8.64 -17.81
C GLU A 199 -7.05 -9.62 -18.02
N MET A 200 -7.28 -10.69 -18.80
CA MET A 200 -6.27 -11.70 -19.12
C MET A 200 -5.10 -11.10 -19.93
N ILE A 201 -5.37 -10.24 -20.92
CA ILE A 201 -4.26 -9.61 -21.67
C ILE A 201 -3.48 -8.66 -20.77
N MET A 202 -4.15 -7.82 -19.99
CA MET A 202 -3.50 -6.83 -19.13
C MET A 202 -2.63 -7.51 -18.06
N SER A 203 -3.14 -8.56 -17.41
CA SER A 203 -2.40 -9.31 -16.39
C SER A 203 -1.22 -10.14 -16.93
N ASN A 204 -1.13 -10.30 -18.26
CA ASN A 204 -0.02 -10.99 -18.94
C ASN A 204 0.84 -10.03 -19.76
N SER A 205 0.76 -8.72 -19.48
CA SER A 205 1.52 -7.67 -20.17
C SER A 205 2.46 -6.96 -19.21
N THR A 206 3.65 -6.58 -19.71
CA THR A 206 4.57 -5.73 -18.94
C THR A 206 4.07 -4.29 -18.88
N PHE A 207 3.61 -3.76 -20.01
CA PHE A 207 3.12 -2.40 -20.17
C PHE A 207 1.67 -2.38 -20.67
N CYS A 208 0.90 -1.41 -20.23
CA CYS A 208 -0.49 -1.21 -20.67
C CYS A 208 -0.65 0.22 -21.18
N LEU A 209 -0.98 0.39 -22.47
CA LEU A 209 -1.22 1.72 -23.01
C LEU A 209 -2.47 2.31 -22.36
N THR A 210 -2.35 3.54 -21.88
CA THR A 210 -3.41 4.34 -21.28
C THR A 210 -3.63 5.63 -22.07
N PRO A 211 -4.04 5.53 -23.35
CA PRO A 211 -4.29 6.70 -24.17
C PRO A 211 -5.58 7.41 -23.75
N ARG A 212 -5.59 8.75 -23.88
CA ARG A 212 -6.81 9.53 -23.67
C ARG A 212 -7.92 9.06 -24.60
N GLY A 213 -9.16 9.24 -24.16
CA GLY A 213 -10.35 8.88 -24.93
C GLY A 213 -11.30 10.07 -25.01
N ARG A 214 -12.55 9.85 -24.61
CA ARG A 214 -13.51 10.95 -24.39
C ARG A 214 -13.01 11.97 -23.35
N ARG A 215 -12.16 11.55 -22.41
CA ARG A 215 -11.54 12.37 -21.36
C ARG A 215 -10.03 12.12 -21.30
N LEU A 216 -9.31 13.03 -20.64
CA LEU A 216 -7.87 12.91 -20.38
C LEU A 216 -7.56 11.67 -19.50
N GLY A 217 -8.31 11.49 -18.41
CA GLY A 217 -8.19 10.32 -17.55
C GLY A 217 -8.86 9.07 -18.13
N SER A 218 -8.28 7.91 -17.83
CA SER A 218 -8.83 6.60 -18.20
C SER A 218 -8.92 5.70 -16.98
N PHE A 219 -10.03 4.97 -16.82
CA PHE A 219 -10.16 3.92 -15.80
C PHE A 219 -9.05 2.87 -15.90
N ARG A 220 -8.54 2.65 -17.12
CA ARG A 220 -7.41 1.75 -17.39
C ARG A 220 -6.18 2.08 -16.57
N PHE A 221 -6.00 3.34 -16.17
CA PHE A 221 -4.90 3.73 -15.31
C PHE A 221 -4.89 2.93 -14.00
N LEU A 222 -6.01 2.93 -13.26
CA LEU A 222 -6.11 2.16 -12.02
C LEU A 222 -6.16 0.65 -12.26
N GLU A 223 -6.79 0.20 -13.35
CA GLU A 223 -6.85 -1.22 -13.71
C GLU A 223 -5.45 -1.78 -14.01
N ALA A 224 -4.61 -1.02 -14.71
CA ALA A 224 -3.23 -1.37 -15.02
C ALA A 224 -2.39 -1.45 -13.74
N LEU A 225 -2.50 -0.47 -12.84
CA LEU A 225 -1.83 -0.53 -11.54
C LEU A 225 -2.29 -1.74 -10.69
N ARG A 226 -3.61 -2.03 -10.67
CA ARG A 226 -4.19 -3.19 -9.96
C ARG A 226 -3.65 -4.51 -10.51
N LEU A 227 -3.63 -4.61 -11.84
CA LEU A 227 -3.13 -5.74 -12.60
C LEU A 227 -1.64 -5.59 -12.92
N GLY A 228 -0.88 -4.85 -12.10
CA GLY A 228 0.59 -4.70 -12.12
C GLY A 228 1.24 -4.62 -13.51
N CYS A 229 0.49 -4.07 -14.44
CA CYS A 229 0.86 -3.76 -15.80
C CYS A 229 1.25 -2.28 -15.80
N ILE A 230 2.48 -1.96 -16.15
CA ILE A 230 3.00 -0.60 -16.00
C ILE A 230 2.22 0.32 -16.95
N PRO A 231 1.52 1.35 -16.44
CA PRO A 231 0.78 2.28 -17.30
C PRO A 231 1.74 3.04 -18.22
N VAL A 232 1.37 3.13 -19.49
CA VAL A 232 2.02 4.00 -20.49
C VAL A 232 1.04 5.09 -20.87
N ILE A 233 1.25 6.28 -20.32
CA ILE A 233 0.36 7.43 -20.49
C ILE A 233 0.59 8.03 -21.87
N LEU A 234 -0.49 8.13 -22.67
CA LEU A 234 -0.54 8.84 -23.96
C LEU A 234 -1.73 9.81 -23.90
N SER A 235 -1.58 10.84 -23.08
CA SER A 235 -2.62 11.80 -22.72
C SER A 235 -1.94 13.10 -22.35
N ASP A 236 -1.66 13.91 -23.37
CA ASP A 236 -0.99 15.20 -23.17
C ASP A 236 -1.86 16.11 -22.27
N ASP A 237 -1.20 16.90 -21.44
CA ASP A 237 -1.79 17.82 -20.45
C ASP A 237 -2.63 17.15 -19.35
N TRP A 238 -2.56 15.82 -19.16
CA TRP A 238 -3.25 15.18 -18.04
C TRP A 238 -2.46 15.27 -16.74
N GLU A 239 -3.03 15.96 -15.75
CA GLU A 239 -2.53 15.94 -14.37
C GLU A 239 -2.88 14.60 -13.71
N LEU A 240 -1.88 13.72 -13.50
CA LEU A 240 -2.10 12.38 -12.96
C LEU A 240 -2.63 12.42 -11.50
N PRO A 241 -3.36 11.39 -11.04
CA PRO A 241 -3.97 11.38 -9.71
C PRO A 241 -2.96 11.61 -8.59
N PHE A 242 -3.25 12.55 -7.68
CA PHE A 242 -2.41 12.93 -6.54
C PHE A 242 -0.96 13.32 -6.90
N SER A 243 -0.71 13.86 -8.10
CA SER A 243 0.63 14.22 -8.59
C SER A 243 1.38 15.25 -7.71
N GLU A 244 0.67 16.01 -6.86
CA GLU A 244 1.32 16.90 -5.89
C GLU A 244 2.16 16.14 -4.84
N VAL A 245 1.83 14.87 -4.59
CA VAL A 245 2.51 14.02 -3.60
C VAL A 245 3.09 12.75 -4.20
N ILE A 246 2.56 12.24 -5.32
CA ILE A 246 3.04 11.02 -5.98
C ILE A 246 3.97 11.38 -7.14
N ASP A 247 5.20 10.86 -7.09
CA ASP A 247 6.17 10.92 -8.18
C ASP A 247 5.94 9.78 -9.18
N TRP A 248 5.03 10.03 -10.13
CA TRP A 248 4.64 9.04 -11.12
C TRP A 248 5.78 8.55 -12.01
N ARG A 249 6.88 9.30 -12.14
CA ARG A 249 8.07 8.86 -12.88
C ARG A 249 8.65 7.55 -12.34
N GLN A 250 8.32 7.17 -11.10
CA GLN A 250 8.77 5.93 -10.48
C GLN A 250 7.91 4.70 -10.84
N ALA A 251 6.71 4.90 -11.40
CA ALA A 251 5.71 3.84 -11.55
C ALA A 251 5.03 3.79 -12.94
N VAL A 252 5.27 4.77 -13.82
CA VAL A 252 4.64 4.82 -15.15
C VAL A 252 5.64 5.28 -16.21
N VAL A 253 5.31 5.04 -17.48
CA VAL A 253 5.97 5.67 -18.63
C VAL A 253 5.03 6.75 -19.16
N ILE A 254 5.54 7.96 -19.38
CA ILE A 254 4.77 9.06 -19.96
C ILE A 254 5.33 9.32 -21.35
N GLY A 255 4.49 9.21 -22.38
CA GLY A 255 4.84 9.49 -23.77
C GLY A 255 3.94 10.60 -24.33
N HIS A 256 4.49 11.36 -25.28
CA HIS A 256 3.70 12.31 -26.05
C HIS A 256 2.82 11.57 -27.06
N GLU A 257 1.62 12.08 -27.29
CA GLU A 257 0.68 11.43 -28.21
C GLU A 257 1.22 11.33 -29.63
N GLU A 258 1.99 12.32 -30.07
CA GLU A 258 2.65 12.35 -31.38
C GLU A 258 3.66 11.20 -31.56
N THR A 259 4.17 10.62 -30.47
CA THR A 259 5.17 9.53 -30.49
C THR A 259 4.54 8.13 -30.47
N VAL A 260 3.21 8.04 -30.61
CA VAL A 260 2.46 6.78 -30.49
C VAL A 260 3.01 5.67 -31.39
N LEU A 261 3.42 5.97 -32.62
CA LEU A 261 3.90 4.96 -33.57
C LEU A 261 5.29 4.37 -33.22
N THR A 262 6.06 5.05 -32.37
CA THR A 262 7.40 4.60 -31.93
C THR A 262 7.42 4.07 -30.50
N ILE A 263 6.27 4.05 -29.82
CA ILE A 263 6.22 3.75 -28.38
C ILE A 263 6.69 2.33 -28.05
N SER A 264 6.47 1.35 -28.94
CA SER A 264 6.92 -0.04 -28.74
C SER A 264 8.44 -0.16 -28.67
N ASP A 265 9.17 0.66 -29.44
CA ASP A 265 10.63 0.63 -29.49
C ASP A 265 11.21 1.23 -28.20
N VAL A 266 10.62 2.34 -27.75
CA VAL A 266 10.95 2.98 -26.47
C VAL A 266 10.75 2.01 -25.31
N LEU A 267 9.62 1.30 -25.27
CA LEU A 267 9.32 0.35 -24.19
C LEU A 267 10.25 -0.86 -24.20
N SER A 268 10.65 -1.33 -25.39
CA SER A 268 11.60 -2.45 -25.54
C SER A 268 13.00 -2.13 -25.03
N ALA A 269 13.37 -0.84 -25.03
CA ALA A 269 14.69 -0.37 -24.58
C ALA A 269 14.80 -0.22 -23.05
N ILE A 270 13.70 -0.36 -22.28
CA ILE A 270 13.71 -0.20 -20.83
C ILE A 270 14.36 -1.42 -20.16
N PRO A 271 15.40 -1.24 -19.32
CA PRO A 271 16.05 -2.35 -18.61
C PRO A 271 15.11 -3.12 -17.68
N VAL A 272 15.36 -4.43 -17.52
CA VAL A 272 14.52 -5.32 -16.70
C VAL A 272 14.48 -4.88 -15.24
N GLU A 273 15.59 -4.38 -14.69
CA GLU A 273 15.67 -3.87 -13.31
C GLU A 273 14.73 -2.68 -13.12
N ARG A 274 14.66 -1.81 -14.14
CA ARG A 274 13.76 -0.66 -14.14
C ARG A 274 12.30 -1.08 -14.25
N ILE A 275 12.00 -2.09 -15.07
CA ILE A 275 10.67 -2.69 -15.16
C ILE A 275 10.23 -3.27 -13.81
N LEU A 276 11.09 -4.06 -13.16
CA LEU A 276 10.78 -4.65 -11.85
C LEU A 276 10.53 -3.57 -10.80
N PHE A 277 11.35 -2.52 -10.78
CA PHE A 277 11.14 -1.37 -9.91
C PHE A 277 9.79 -0.70 -10.17
N MET A 278 9.46 -0.38 -11.43
CA MET A 278 8.18 0.25 -11.76
C MET A 278 7.00 -0.63 -11.35
N LYS A 279 7.01 -1.94 -11.64
CA LYS A 279 5.96 -2.86 -11.20
C LYS A 279 5.76 -2.85 -9.68
N GLN A 280 6.85 -2.85 -8.91
CA GLN A 280 6.79 -2.77 -7.45
C GLN A 280 6.16 -1.45 -7.01
N GLN A 281 6.62 -0.32 -7.55
CA GLN A 281 6.09 1.01 -7.23
C GLN A 281 4.61 1.14 -7.61
N SER A 282 4.22 0.75 -8.82
CA SER A 282 2.82 0.74 -9.27
C SER A 282 1.92 -0.03 -8.31
N ARG A 283 2.36 -1.22 -7.88
CA ARG A 283 1.63 -2.05 -6.92
C ARG A 283 1.50 -1.37 -5.57
N GLY A 284 2.60 -0.83 -5.03
CA GLY A 284 2.60 -0.13 -3.75
C GLY A 284 1.66 1.06 -3.76
N LEU A 285 1.69 1.87 -4.84
CA LEU A 285 0.83 3.04 -5.00
C LEU A 285 -0.64 2.61 -5.03
N TYR A 286 -0.96 1.57 -5.81
CA TYR A 286 -2.33 1.04 -5.88
C TYR A 286 -2.83 0.57 -4.51
N GLN A 287 -2.07 -0.32 -3.85
CA GLN A 287 -2.46 -0.91 -2.57
C GLN A 287 -2.60 0.15 -1.46
N ARG A 288 -1.74 1.17 -1.48
CA ARG A 288 -1.72 2.20 -0.44
C ARG A 288 -2.82 3.25 -0.64
N TYR A 289 -3.02 3.72 -1.88
CA TYR A 289 -3.81 4.93 -2.16
C TYR A 289 -5.05 4.69 -3.00
N PHE A 290 -5.09 3.64 -3.82
CA PHE A 290 -6.12 3.49 -4.87
C PHE A 290 -6.96 2.22 -4.78
N SER A 291 -6.64 1.27 -3.90
CA SER A 291 -7.25 -0.06 -3.87
C SER A 291 -8.72 -0.09 -3.47
N SER A 292 -9.26 1.03 -2.99
CA SER A 292 -10.67 1.19 -2.64
C SER A 292 -11.10 2.65 -2.60
N VAL A 293 -12.41 2.90 -2.63
CA VAL A 293 -12.98 4.23 -2.41
C VAL A 293 -12.55 4.79 -1.05
N GLU A 294 -12.42 3.93 -0.04
CA GLU A 294 -11.86 4.31 1.27
C GLU A 294 -10.47 4.94 1.14
N LYS A 295 -9.53 4.19 0.55
CA LYS A 295 -8.14 4.66 0.41
C LYS A 295 -8.08 5.97 -0.37
N ILE A 296 -8.87 6.10 -1.43
CA ILE A 296 -8.91 7.29 -2.28
C ILE A 296 -9.40 8.52 -1.49
N ALA A 297 -10.55 8.41 -0.81
CA ALA A 297 -11.14 9.55 -0.11
C ALA A 297 -10.31 9.94 1.13
N VAL A 298 -9.81 8.98 1.90
CA VAL A 298 -8.93 9.26 3.06
C VAL A 298 -7.61 9.87 2.61
N THR A 299 -7.01 9.37 1.50
CA THR A 299 -5.79 9.96 0.93
C THR A 299 -6.02 11.42 0.53
N SER A 300 -7.17 11.72 -0.07
CA SER A 300 -7.54 13.09 -0.45
C SER A 300 -7.58 14.03 0.77
N LEU A 301 -8.17 13.59 1.87
CA LEU A 301 -8.22 14.37 3.11
C LEU A 301 -6.84 14.52 3.76
N GLN A 302 -6.02 13.48 3.73
CA GLN A 302 -4.64 13.52 4.24
C GLN A 302 -3.76 14.51 3.48
N ILE A 303 -3.89 14.57 2.16
CA ILE A 303 -3.17 15.54 1.32
C ILE A 303 -3.57 16.97 1.73
N ILE A 304 -4.87 17.24 1.90
CA ILE A 304 -5.37 18.55 2.30
C ILE A 304 -4.91 18.92 3.73
N GLU A 305 -4.98 17.97 4.66
CA GLU A 305 -4.47 18.14 6.03
C GLU A 305 -2.97 18.50 6.02
N GLU A 306 -2.18 17.82 5.19
CA GLU A 306 -0.75 18.06 5.07
C GLU A 306 -0.42 19.46 4.55
N ARG A 307 -1.23 20.02 3.64
CA ARG A 307 -1.09 21.42 3.21
C ARG A 307 -1.19 22.39 4.39
N VAL A 308 -2.13 22.14 5.31
CA VAL A 308 -2.29 22.97 6.53
C VAL A 308 -1.11 22.79 7.49
N ARG A 309 -0.64 21.55 7.68
CA ARG A 309 0.52 21.26 8.53
C ARG A 309 1.81 21.87 8.00
N LYS A 310 2.03 21.80 6.68
CA LYS A 310 3.18 22.42 6.01
C LYS A 310 3.22 23.93 6.24
N GLN A 311 2.07 24.61 6.23
CA GLN A 311 1.99 26.04 6.58
C GLN A 311 2.40 26.34 8.04
N ARG A 312 2.30 25.34 8.93
CA ARG A 312 2.75 25.43 10.33
C ARG A 312 4.24 25.06 10.51
N GLY A 313 4.94 24.74 9.43
CA GLY A 313 6.35 24.35 9.46
C GLY A 313 6.59 22.87 9.80
N GLU A 314 5.57 22.02 9.73
CA GLU A 314 5.75 20.58 9.88
C GLU A 314 6.35 19.96 8.60
N GLU A 315 7.24 18.98 8.78
CA GLU A 315 7.83 18.23 7.67
C GLU A 315 6.78 17.37 6.94
N PRO A 316 6.73 17.40 5.59
CA PRO A 316 5.77 16.64 4.82
C PRO A 316 6.04 15.13 4.93
N ARG A 317 4.97 14.35 4.74
CA ARG A 317 5.06 12.89 4.67
C ARG A 317 5.78 12.50 3.39
N ASN A 318 6.59 11.44 3.44
CA ASN A 318 7.13 10.85 2.22
C ASN A 318 6.11 9.86 1.60
N TRP A 319 5.32 10.37 0.64
CA TRP A 319 4.30 9.61 -0.08
C TRP A 319 4.85 8.57 -1.06
N ASN A 320 6.08 8.76 -1.53
CA ASN A 320 6.72 7.87 -2.52
C ASN A 320 7.57 6.77 -1.87
N ARG A 321 7.72 6.80 -0.54
CA ARG A 321 8.39 5.76 0.22
C ARG A 321 7.45 4.60 0.50
N LEU A 322 7.00 3.95 -0.57
CA LEU A 322 6.15 2.76 -0.54
C LEU A 322 6.89 1.53 -0.07
N PHE A 323 8.20 1.53 -0.31
CA PHE A 323 9.14 0.53 0.12
C PHE A 323 10.32 1.30 0.69
N LEU A 324 10.87 0.85 1.81
CA LEU A 324 12.12 1.39 2.33
C LEU A 324 13.24 0.99 1.35
N PRO A 325 13.94 1.92 0.66
CA PRO A 325 15.10 1.56 -0.14
C PRO A 325 16.14 0.91 0.77
N ALA A 326 16.81 -0.13 0.27
CA ALA A 326 17.92 -0.81 0.97
C ALA A 326 18.97 0.17 1.52
N GLU A 327 19.14 1.32 0.87
CA GLU A 327 20.36 2.14 0.99
C GLU A 327 20.16 3.53 1.60
N ASN A 328 18.95 4.10 1.64
CA ASN A 328 18.75 5.48 2.09
C ASN A 328 17.89 5.57 3.35
N PHE A 329 18.48 5.09 4.45
CA PHE A 329 18.15 5.63 5.75
C PHE A 329 18.94 6.90 5.94
N PRO A 330 18.38 7.95 6.60
CA PRO A 330 19.23 8.99 7.16
C PRO A 330 20.29 8.23 7.94
N ALA A 331 21.56 8.55 7.71
CA ALA A 331 22.64 8.11 8.57
C ALA A 331 22.38 8.72 9.96
N SER A 332 21.44 8.12 10.72
CA SER A 332 21.37 8.35 12.15
C SER A 332 22.71 7.85 12.64
N VAL A 333 23.46 8.77 13.21
CA VAL A 333 24.76 8.60 13.82
C VAL A 333 24.77 7.36 14.73
N SER A 334 25.05 6.21 14.15
CA SER A 334 25.45 4.91 14.70
C SER A 334 25.18 3.85 13.62
N SER A 335 26.13 3.74 12.69
CA SER A 335 26.46 2.52 11.94
C SER A 335 26.92 1.40 12.88
N GLY A 336 26.18 1.17 13.97
CA GLY A 336 26.47 0.11 14.93
C GLY A 336 25.98 -1.21 14.35
N ASN A 337 26.90 -2.02 13.84
CA ASN A 337 26.65 -3.45 13.65
C ASN A 337 26.13 -4.03 14.97
N GLY A 338 24.94 -4.64 14.93
CA GLY A 338 24.32 -5.24 16.10
C GLY A 338 22.84 -4.92 16.28
N TYR A 339 22.31 -5.35 17.42
CA TYR A 339 20.89 -5.30 17.72
C TYR A 339 20.62 -5.15 19.22
N THR A 340 19.42 -4.67 19.54
CA THR A 340 18.91 -4.68 20.91
C THR A 340 18.01 -5.87 21.12
N VAL A 341 18.17 -6.58 22.24
CA VAL A 341 17.23 -7.60 22.68
C VAL A 341 16.22 -6.99 23.63
N PHE A 342 14.94 -7.12 23.29
CA PHE A 342 13.82 -6.73 24.13
C PHE A 342 13.22 -7.99 24.77
N LEU A 343 13.54 -8.20 26.04
CA LEU A 343 13.28 -9.45 26.77
C LEU A 343 12.11 -9.29 27.74
N LYS A 344 11.07 -10.10 27.57
CA LYS A 344 9.97 -10.23 28.52
C LYS A 344 10.37 -11.15 29.66
N ALA A 345 10.42 -10.64 30.89
CA ALA A 345 10.51 -11.49 32.05
C ALA A 345 9.14 -12.09 32.41
N SER A 346 9.12 -13.36 32.82
CA SER A 346 7.95 -14.05 33.37
C SER A 346 7.59 -13.47 34.74
N MET A 347 6.31 -13.54 35.14
CA MET A 347 5.91 -13.18 36.51
C MET A 347 6.47 -14.17 37.54
N LYS A 348 6.59 -15.45 37.15
CA LYS A 348 7.16 -16.49 38.01
C LYS A 348 8.68 -16.39 37.97
N VAL A 349 9.30 -16.37 39.14
CA VAL A 349 10.76 -16.42 39.27
C VAL A 349 11.27 -17.72 38.63
N SER A 350 12.25 -17.60 37.74
CA SER A 350 12.89 -18.75 37.13
C SER A 350 14.40 -18.50 36.95
N GLY A 351 15.21 -19.56 37.08
CA GLY A 351 16.64 -19.51 36.77
C GLY A 351 16.94 -19.40 35.26
N ARG A 352 15.89 -19.47 34.42
CA ARG A 352 16.00 -19.37 32.97
C ARG A 352 16.41 -17.98 32.53
N LEU A 353 15.88 -16.94 33.18
CA LEU A 353 16.23 -15.56 32.87
C LEU A 353 17.74 -15.33 32.97
N ASN A 354 18.38 -15.80 34.05
CA ASN A 354 19.83 -15.67 34.24
C ASN A 354 20.61 -16.41 33.15
N ARG A 355 20.16 -17.60 32.75
CA ARG A 355 20.79 -18.36 31.65
C ARG A 355 20.66 -17.60 30.33
N ILE A 356 19.49 -17.02 30.04
CA ILE A 356 19.25 -16.21 28.84
C ILE A 356 20.16 -14.98 28.85
N LEU A 357 20.23 -14.25 29.96
CA LEU A 357 21.08 -13.06 30.10
C LEU A 357 22.56 -13.42 29.91
N ASN A 358 23.05 -14.51 30.52
CA ASN A 358 24.43 -14.97 30.33
C ASN A 358 24.73 -15.32 28.87
N LEU A 359 23.82 -16.02 28.20
CA LEU A 359 23.97 -16.37 26.77
C LEU A 359 24.02 -15.11 25.89
N LEU A 360 23.08 -14.18 26.09
CA LEU A 360 22.98 -12.98 25.26
C LEU A 360 24.11 -11.97 25.52
N SER A 361 24.54 -11.81 26.78
CA SER A 361 25.66 -10.93 27.12
C SER A 361 27.00 -11.40 26.50
N GLY A 362 27.12 -12.70 26.22
CA GLY A 362 28.27 -13.27 25.51
C GLY A 362 28.29 -13.03 24.00
N ILE A 363 27.22 -12.51 23.41
CA ILE A 363 27.13 -12.23 21.97
C ILE A 363 27.63 -10.80 21.69
N HIS A 364 28.63 -10.66 20.82
CA HIS A 364 29.28 -9.38 20.52
C HIS A 364 28.31 -8.38 19.88
N GLU A 365 27.44 -8.86 18.98
CA GLU A 365 26.46 -8.09 18.22
C GLU A 365 25.30 -7.59 19.08
N VAL A 366 25.10 -8.14 20.29
CA VAL A 366 24.11 -7.64 21.24
C VAL A 366 24.65 -6.35 21.85
N GLN A 367 24.08 -5.22 21.42
CA GLN A 367 24.45 -3.89 21.86
C GLN A 367 23.80 -3.56 23.21
N LYS A 368 22.56 -4.01 23.41
CA LYS A 368 21.78 -3.73 24.61
C LYS A 368 20.75 -4.83 24.85
N ILE A 369 20.47 -5.10 26.11
CA ILE A 369 19.39 -5.99 26.54
C ILE A 369 18.47 -5.17 27.44
N ILE A 370 17.24 -4.95 27.02
CA ILE A 370 16.22 -4.30 27.83
C ILE A 370 15.29 -5.38 28.36
N VAL A 371 15.33 -5.61 29.66
CA VAL A 371 14.48 -6.57 30.36
C VAL A 371 13.26 -5.84 30.88
N LEU A 372 12.08 -6.20 30.39
CA LEU A 372 10.83 -5.75 30.95
C LEU A 372 10.48 -6.58 32.17
N TRP A 373 10.53 -5.92 33.32
CA TRP A 373 10.42 -6.56 34.63
C TRP A 373 9.03 -6.36 35.24
N PRO A 374 8.24 -7.42 35.44
CA PRO A 374 6.93 -7.31 36.07
C PRO A 374 7.05 -6.77 37.50
N LYS A 375 6.38 -5.66 37.84
CA LYS A 375 6.44 -5.08 39.20
C LYS A 375 6.01 -6.06 40.30
N ASN A 376 5.11 -6.99 39.99
CA ASN A 376 4.61 -8.00 40.93
C ASN A 376 5.53 -9.21 41.10
N ARG A 377 6.68 -9.27 40.40
CA ARG A 377 7.66 -10.35 40.57
C ARG A 377 8.44 -10.15 41.86
N GLN A 378 8.24 -11.03 42.84
CA GLN A 378 8.73 -10.93 44.22
C GLN A 378 10.25 -11.14 44.42
N MET A 379 11.12 -10.72 43.51
CA MET A 379 12.58 -10.86 43.70
C MET A 379 13.37 -9.64 43.21
N LYS A 380 14.19 -9.06 44.09
CA LYS A 380 15.24 -8.11 43.72
C LYS A 380 16.44 -8.90 43.17
N ILE A 381 16.56 -9.04 41.85
CA ILE A 381 17.82 -9.52 41.25
C ILE A 381 18.85 -8.40 41.41
N SER A 382 20.04 -8.70 41.93
CA SER A 382 21.21 -7.82 41.76
C SER A 382 21.68 -7.97 40.32
N LEU A 383 21.10 -7.12 39.45
CA LEU A 383 21.41 -7.06 38.03
C LEU A 383 22.80 -6.48 37.76
N ASP A 384 23.44 -5.95 38.80
CA ASP A 384 24.80 -5.41 38.82
C ASP A 384 25.85 -6.44 38.37
N THR A 385 25.51 -7.73 38.44
CA THR A 385 26.37 -8.84 37.99
C THR A 385 26.40 -9.08 36.47
N PHE A 386 25.46 -8.53 35.69
CA PHE A 386 25.34 -8.83 34.25
C PHE A 386 25.99 -7.78 33.32
N GLY A 387 26.75 -6.84 33.88
CA GLY A 387 27.53 -5.85 33.14
C GLY A 387 26.70 -4.72 32.52
N ALA A 388 27.37 -3.76 31.87
CA ALA A 388 26.78 -2.51 31.38
C ALA A 388 25.76 -2.65 30.23
N LYS A 389 25.58 -3.86 29.66
CA LYS A 389 24.68 -4.10 28.52
C LYS A 389 23.23 -4.37 28.93
N VAL A 390 22.97 -4.75 30.19
CA VAL A 390 21.65 -5.14 30.67
C VAL A 390 20.97 -3.98 31.39
N PHE A 391 19.78 -3.63 30.91
CA PHE A 391 18.96 -2.55 31.45
C PHE A 391 17.60 -3.10 31.85
N VAL A 392 17.18 -2.76 33.06
CA VAL A 392 15.88 -3.20 33.56
C VAL A 392 14.91 -2.04 33.51
N HIS A 393 13.76 -2.30 32.90
CA HIS A 393 12.68 -1.35 32.78
C HIS A 393 11.46 -1.93 33.50
N PRO A 394 11.05 -1.33 34.64
CA PRO A 394 9.88 -1.76 35.38
C PRO A 394 8.62 -1.68 34.51
N SER A 395 7.76 -2.68 34.62
CA SER A 395 6.56 -2.83 33.81
C SER A 395 5.36 -3.24 34.66
N ASP A 396 4.25 -2.51 34.51
CA ASP A 396 2.95 -2.87 35.10
C ASP A 396 2.15 -3.85 34.22
N PHE A 397 2.58 -4.08 32.98
CA PHE A 397 1.76 -4.69 31.93
C PHE A 397 2.53 -5.70 31.07
N ASP A 398 1.93 -6.11 29.95
CA ASP A 398 2.59 -6.90 28.92
C ASP A 398 3.64 -6.04 28.17
N VAL A 399 4.69 -6.67 27.64
CA VAL A 399 5.75 -6.03 26.81
C VAL A 399 5.20 -5.05 25.81
N HIS A 400 4.14 -5.48 25.15
CA HIS A 400 3.50 -4.76 24.09
C HIS A 400 2.81 -3.46 24.56
N VAL A 401 2.28 -3.42 25.78
CA VAL A 401 1.68 -2.21 26.37
C VAL A 401 2.73 -1.17 26.68
N ASP A 402 3.89 -1.58 27.21
CA ASP A 402 4.96 -0.63 27.50
C ASP A 402 5.54 -0.04 26.22
N ILE A 403 5.68 -0.85 25.17
CA ILE A 403 6.08 -0.33 23.86
C ILE A 403 5.08 0.72 23.39
N LEU A 404 3.78 0.47 23.49
CA LEU A 404 2.73 1.41 23.05
C LEU A 404 2.62 2.67 23.91
N SER A 405 2.80 2.56 25.22
CA SER A 405 2.65 3.67 26.17
C SER A 405 3.92 4.50 26.32
N GLN A 406 5.09 3.91 26.06
CA GLN A 406 6.40 4.52 26.28
C GLN A 406 7.25 4.49 25.01
N THR A 407 6.62 4.49 23.82
CA THR A 407 7.29 4.32 22.53
C THR A 407 8.47 5.28 22.38
N LEU A 408 8.25 6.58 22.58
CA LEU A 408 9.28 7.63 22.48
C LEU A 408 10.44 7.41 23.48
N THR A 409 10.11 7.10 24.73
CA THR A 409 11.12 6.88 25.79
C THR A 409 11.93 5.61 25.55
N LEU A 410 11.31 4.54 25.09
CA LEU A 410 11.97 3.27 24.76
C LEU A 410 12.78 3.39 23.46
N GLN A 411 12.29 4.16 22.49
CA GLN A 411 12.97 4.43 21.23
C GLN A 411 14.37 5.01 21.44
N ALA A 412 14.50 6.01 22.30
CA ALA A 412 15.80 6.59 22.65
C ALA A 412 16.75 5.57 23.31
N LYS A 413 16.22 4.47 23.85
CA LYS A 413 17.02 3.42 24.50
C LYS A 413 17.47 2.32 23.53
N PHE A 414 16.85 2.13 22.36
CA PHE A 414 17.18 1.05 21.42
C PHE A 414 18.44 1.37 20.58
N LEU A 415 19.42 0.46 20.63
CA LEU A 415 20.68 0.53 19.89
C LEU A 415 20.75 -0.53 18.77
N GLY A 416 21.57 -0.27 17.76
CA GLY A 416 21.77 -1.18 16.62
C GLY A 416 20.67 -1.10 15.55
N LYS A 417 20.81 -1.95 14.52
CA LYS A 417 19.95 -1.97 13.33
C LYS A 417 18.60 -2.64 13.57
N PHE A 418 18.58 -3.66 14.44
CA PHE A 418 17.41 -4.50 14.68
C PHE A 418 17.01 -4.55 16.15
N ILE A 419 15.76 -4.94 16.36
CA ILE A 419 15.21 -5.27 17.68
C ILE A 419 14.77 -6.73 17.64
N VAL A 420 15.30 -7.54 18.56
CA VAL A 420 14.91 -8.93 18.78
C VAL A 420 13.94 -8.99 19.96
N PHE A 421 12.71 -9.41 19.70
CA PHE A 421 11.73 -9.71 20.76
C PHE A 421 11.91 -11.15 21.24
N LEU A 422 12.04 -11.30 22.56
CA LEU A 422 12.22 -12.60 23.19
C LEU A 422 11.34 -12.71 24.46
N ASP A 423 10.61 -13.81 24.59
CA ASP A 423 9.90 -14.16 25.82
C ASP A 423 10.74 -15.14 26.66
N GLU A 424 10.92 -14.87 27.97
CA GLU A 424 11.70 -15.74 28.88
C GLU A 424 11.28 -17.21 28.78
N ARG A 425 10.00 -17.50 28.50
CA ARG A 425 9.46 -18.87 28.43
C ARG A 425 9.87 -19.64 27.17
N VAL A 426 10.31 -18.97 26.11
CA VAL A 426 10.67 -19.57 24.83
C VAL A 426 12.06 -20.19 24.88
N SER A 427 12.22 -21.42 24.39
CA SER A 427 13.53 -22.07 24.20
C SER A 427 14.21 -21.55 22.95
N PHE A 428 15.51 -21.32 23.01
CA PHE A 428 16.30 -20.93 21.86
C PHE A 428 17.76 -21.30 22.08
N THR A 429 18.51 -21.33 20.99
CA THR A 429 19.95 -21.54 20.92
C THR A 429 20.62 -20.29 20.35
N ILE A 430 21.94 -20.16 20.50
CA ILE A 430 22.68 -19.05 19.90
C ILE A 430 22.55 -19.09 18.37
N ASP A 431 22.54 -20.28 17.77
CA ASP A 431 22.34 -20.46 16.32
C ASP A 431 21.00 -19.91 15.85
N ASP A 432 19.93 -20.05 16.65
CA ASP A 432 18.62 -19.45 16.29
C ASP A 432 18.70 -17.93 16.20
N ILE A 433 19.40 -17.28 17.15
CA ILE A 433 19.55 -15.82 17.17
C ILE A 433 20.44 -15.36 16.02
N ARG A 434 21.55 -16.06 15.75
CA ARG A 434 22.43 -15.77 14.61
C ARG A 434 21.67 -15.88 13.30
N PHE A 435 20.98 -16.98 13.09
CA PHE A 435 20.19 -17.20 11.87
C PHE A 435 19.09 -16.14 11.69
N LEU A 436 18.40 -15.78 12.77
CA LEU A 436 17.38 -14.72 12.76
C LEU A 436 17.97 -13.38 12.31
N VAL A 437 19.17 -13.04 12.79
CA VAL A 437 19.90 -11.81 12.43
C VAL A 437 20.45 -11.87 11.01
N ASP A 438 20.97 -13.02 10.56
CA ASP A 438 21.49 -13.20 9.19
C ASP A 438 20.38 -13.08 8.14
N ALA A 439 19.22 -13.71 8.40
CA ALA A 439 18.03 -13.57 7.57
C ALA A 439 17.56 -12.11 7.50
N ALA A 440 17.51 -11.42 8.65
CA ALA A 440 17.17 -10.00 8.70
C ALA A 440 18.25 -9.11 8.04
N ASN A 441 19.52 -9.49 8.06
CA ASN A 441 20.55 -8.73 7.34
C ASN A 441 20.39 -8.85 5.82
N THR A 442 19.94 -10.01 5.34
CA THR A 442 19.70 -10.28 3.91
C THR A 442 18.51 -9.47 3.39
N GLU A 443 17.41 -9.43 4.15
CA GLU A 443 16.17 -8.72 3.78
C GLU A 443 15.69 -7.86 4.99
N PRO A 444 16.34 -6.70 5.28
CA PRO A 444 16.12 -5.93 6.52
C PRO A 444 14.72 -5.38 6.74
N TYR A 445 13.92 -5.32 5.68
CA TYR A 445 12.57 -4.77 5.73
C TYR A 445 11.53 -5.80 6.14
N ARG A 446 11.88 -7.08 6.13
CA ARG A 446 10.93 -8.13 6.43
C ARG A 446 10.91 -8.46 7.91
N LEU A 447 9.75 -8.88 8.38
CA LEU A 447 9.53 -9.34 9.74
C LEU A 447 9.79 -10.84 9.78
N TYR A 448 10.74 -11.28 10.61
CA TYR A 448 11.06 -12.70 10.78
C TYR A 448 10.73 -13.18 12.18
N GLY A 449 10.40 -14.47 12.28
CA GLY A 449 10.31 -15.14 13.57
C GLY A 449 9.99 -16.62 13.45
N PHE A 450 9.93 -17.28 14.59
CA PHE A 450 9.79 -18.75 14.66
C PHE A 450 8.38 -19.25 14.93
N TYR A 451 7.47 -18.34 15.29
CA TYR A 451 6.09 -18.67 15.66
C TYR A 451 5.14 -17.88 14.77
N ALA A 452 4.26 -18.59 14.06
CA ALA A 452 3.39 -18.02 13.05
C ALA A 452 1.91 -18.22 13.41
N ALA A 453 1.09 -17.29 12.92
CA ALA A 453 -0.36 -17.41 12.92
C ALA A 453 -0.91 -17.04 11.53
N ASN A 454 -2.13 -17.47 11.24
CA ASN A 454 -2.81 -17.12 10.00
C ASN A 454 -4.07 -16.32 10.27
N SER A 455 -4.32 -15.30 9.45
CA SER A 455 -5.63 -14.66 9.39
C SER A 455 -6.46 -15.35 8.33
N GLU A 456 -7.66 -15.76 8.72
CA GLU A 456 -8.64 -16.39 7.83
C GLU A 456 -9.98 -15.68 7.96
N ILE A 457 -10.83 -15.83 6.96
CA ILE A 457 -12.21 -15.34 7.01
C ILE A 457 -13.10 -16.55 7.28
N GLN A 458 -13.63 -16.67 8.49
CA GLN A 458 -14.56 -17.73 8.87
C GLN A 458 -15.96 -17.12 9.09
N GLY A 459 -16.94 -17.57 8.30
CA GLY A 459 -18.32 -17.05 8.39
C GLY A 459 -18.44 -15.54 8.13
N GLY A 460 -17.55 -14.98 7.30
CA GLY A 460 -17.51 -13.53 7.01
C GLY A 460 -16.80 -12.69 8.07
N THR A 461 -16.34 -13.28 9.18
CA THR A 461 -15.59 -12.60 10.24
C THR A 461 -14.12 -12.98 10.17
N PRO A 462 -13.18 -12.01 10.27
CA PRO A 462 -11.77 -12.31 10.28
C PRO A 462 -11.35 -12.97 11.60
N THR A 463 -10.75 -14.15 11.54
CA THR A 463 -10.27 -14.90 12.70
C THR A 463 -8.77 -15.17 12.59
N ILE A 464 -8.11 -15.36 13.74
CA ILE A 464 -6.70 -15.73 13.81
C ILE A 464 -6.55 -17.18 14.25
N GLU A 465 -5.98 -17.99 13.36
CA GLU A 465 -5.55 -19.36 13.64
C GLU A 465 -4.10 -19.34 14.17
N LEU A 466 -3.92 -19.72 15.45
CA LEU A 466 -2.59 -19.75 16.10
C LEU A 466 -1.80 -21.04 15.82
N LYS A 467 -2.39 -22.01 15.13
CA LYS A 467 -1.72 -23.23 14.66
C LYS A 467 -1.94 -23.40 13.16
N PRO A 468 -1.34 -22.51 12.34
CA PRO A 468 -1.53 -22.55 10.91
C PRO A 468 -1.07 -23.89 10.33
N SER A 469 -1.95 -24.52 9.53
CA SER A 469 -1.66 -25.79 8.85
C SER A 469 -0.69 -25.59 7.68
N ASN A 470 -1.05 -24.74 6.71
CA ASN A 470 -0.25 -24.52 5.49
C ASN A 470 0.13 -23.06 5.23
N ARG A 471 -0.73 -22.09 5.54
CA ARG A 471 -0.51 -20.67 5.26
C ARG A 471 -0.34 -19.90 6.57
N TYR A 472 0.45 -18.85 6.54
CA TYR A 472 0.56 -17.91 7.65
C TYR A 472 0.60 -16.48 7.11
N SER A 473 0.11 -15.53 7.89
CA SER A 473 0.12 -14.10 7.54
C SER A 473 0.67 -13.22 8.67
N LEU A 474 1.02 -13.85 9.80
CA LEU A 474 1.47 -13.19 11.03
C LEU A 474 2.66 -13.96 11.61
N ILE A 475 3.56 -13.22 12.23
CA ILE A 475 4.59 -13.76 13.12
C ILE A 475 4.36 -13.21 14.52
N LEU A 476 4.35 -14.11 15.50
CA LEU A 476 4.15 -13.81 16.91
C LEU A 476 5.47 -13.36 17.55
N PHE A 477 5.41 -12.30 18.36
CA PHE A 477 6.60 -11.66 18.98
C PHE A 477 7.07 -12.41 20.24
N HIS A 478 7.18 -13.73 20.13
CA HIS A 478 7.73 -14.60 21.17
C HIS A 478 9.24 -14.85 20.94
N LEU A 479 9.62 -14.97 19.67
CA LEU A 479 11.00 -14.97 19.18
C LEU A 479 10.97 -14.42 17.75
N ALA A 480 11.13 -13.12 17.62
CA ALA A 480 10.98 -12.40 16.36
C ALA A 480 11.98 -11.24 16.26
N ILE A 481 12.27 -10.81 15.03
CA ILE A 481 13.14 -9.68 14.75
C ILE A 481 12.44 -8.72 13.80
N ILE A 482 12.64 -7.43 14.07
CA ILE A 482 12.22 -6.34 13.19
C ILE A 482 13.35 -5.33 13.05
N LYS A 483 13.28 -4.53 11.99
CA LYS A 483 14.08 -3.32 11.90
C LYS A 483 13.69 -2.34 13.00
N ARG A 484 14.68 -1.73 13.67
CA ARG A 484 14.45 -0.71 14.71
C ARG A 484 13.60 0.46 14.19
N GLU A 485 13.83 0.82 12.93
CA GLU A 485 13.02 1.69 12.06
C GLU A 485 11.52 1.69 12.37
N TYR A 486 10.97 0.48 12.46
CA TYR A 486 9.54 0.26 12.49
C TYR A 486 8.88 0.74 13.76
N LEU A 487 9.54 0.77 14.91
CA LEU A 487 8.91 1.34 16.12
C LEU A 487 8.63 2.84 15.98
N LEU A 488 9.47 3.55 15.23
CA LEU A 488 9.35 4.99 14.98
C LEU A 488 8.18 5.25 14.01
N LEU A 489 8.11 4.45 12.95
CA LEU A 489 7.02 4.51 11.98
C LEU A 489 5.69 4.06 12.58
N PHE A 490 5.72 3.15 13.55
CA PHE A 490 4.53 2.59 14.16
C PHE A 490 3.67 3.62 14.87
N GLU A 491 4.30 4.56 15.57
CA GLU A 491 3.58 5.65 16.21
C GLU A 491 2.91 6.59 15.19
N GLN A 492 3.57 6.85 14.06
CA GLN A 492 3.04 7.72 13.00
C GLN A 492 1.98 7.03 12.13
N TRP A 493 2.11 5.72 11.95
CA TRP A 493 1.22 4.92 11.10
C TRP A 493 -0.11 4.61 11.80
N MET A 494 -0.12 4.45 13.11
CA MET A 494 -1.28 3.97 13.86
C MET A 494 -2.31 5.08 14.11
N PRO A 495 -3.56 4.93 13.64
CA PRO A 495 -4.65 5.85 13.98
C PRO A 495 -4.94 5.86 15.49
N THR A 496 -5.37 7.02 16.02
CA THR A 496 -5.72 7.16 17.44
C THR A 496 -6.71 6.09 17.94
N PRO A 497 -7.78 5.73 17.22
CA PRO A 497 -8.68 4.65 17.65
C PRO A 497 -7.98 3.30 17.79
N ALA A 498 -7.06 2.95 16.88
CA ALA A 498 -6.27 1.72 17.00
C ALA A 498 -5.33 1.75 18.21
N LYS A 499 -4.74 2.91 18.53
CA LYS A 499 -3.88 3.08 19.71
C LYS A 499 -4.68 2.85 21.00
N GLU A 500 -5.89 3.38 21.09
CA GLU A 500 -6.77 3.17 22.24
C GLU A 500 -7.19 1.71 22.41
N ILE A 501 -7.50 1.01 21.31
CA ILE A 501 -7.79 -0.41 21.32
C ILE A 501 -6.56 -1.20 21.79
N ALA A 502 -5.38 -0.89 21.27
CA ALA A 502 -4.14 -1.59 21.57
C ALA A 502 -3.65 -1.37 23.01
N LEU A 503 -3.90 -0.19 23.59
CA LEU A 503 -3.64 0.09 25.01
C LEU A 503 -4.52 -0.76 25.93
N LYS A 504 -5.77 -1.04 25.55
CA LYS A 504 -6.69 -1.93 26.29
C LYS A 504 -6.40 -3.41 26.04
N LEU A 505 -5.94 -3.75 24.83
CA LEU A 505 -5.69 -5.12 24.38
C LEU A 505 -4.23 -5.27 23.94
N SER A 506 -3.35 -5.53 24.90
CA SER A 506 -1.89 -5.55 24.69
C SER A 506 -1.39 -6.39 23.51
N HIS A 507 -2.02 -7.54 23.27
CA HIS A 507 -1.65 -8.45 22.18
C HIS A 507 -1.95 -7.87 20.78
N CYS A 508 -2.73 -6.79 20.68
CA CYS A 508 -2.95 -6.07 19.42
C CYS A 508 -1.66 -5.51 18.83
N PHE A 509 -0.65 -5.20 19.64
CA PHE A 509 0.62 -4.67 19.15
C PHE A 509 1.24 -5.58 18.08
N THR A 510 1.31 -6.89 18.33
CA THR A 510 1.86 -7.86 17.38
C THR A 510 1.09 -7.85 16.07
N LEU A 511 -0.25 -7.80 16.15
CA LEU A 511 -1.12 -7.74 14.97
C LEU A 511 -0.89 -6.46 14.17
N LEU A 512 -0.93 -5.31 14.84
CA LEU A 512 -0.71 -3.99 14.25
C LEU A 512 0.69 -3.87 13.62
N MET A 513 1.72 -4.41 14.27
CA MET A 513 3.08 -4.43 13.71
C MET A 513 3.16 -5.26 12.43
N ASN A 514 2.53 -6.44 12.40
CA ASN A 514 2.46 -7.25 11.18
C ASN A 514 1.69 -6.52 10.07
N MET A 515 0.55 -5.87 10.40
CA MET A 515 -0.24 -5.08 9.45
C MET A 515 0.57 -3.93 8.88
N MET A 516 1.23 -3.14 9.73
CA MET A 516 2.06 -2.02 9.32
C MET A 516 3.21 -2.48 8.44
N VAL A 517 4.01 -3.47 8.88
CA VAL A 517 5.16 -3.93 8.11
C VAL A 517 4.72 -4.50 6.77
N THR A 518 3.62 -5.27 6.74
CA THR A 518 3.06 -5.78 5.49
C THR A 518 2.61 -4.65 4.56
N GLU A 519 1.95 -3.62 5.10
CA GLU A 519 1.50 -2.47 4.31
C GLU A 519 2.66 -1.61 3.79
N LEU A 520 3.70 -1.41 4.60
CA LEU A 520 4.90 -0.63 4.27
C LEU A 520 5.89 -1.36 3.35
N THR A 521 5.76 -2.68 3.20
CA THR A 521 6.70 -3.48 2.40
C THR A 521 6.02 -4.18 1.23
N GLY A 522 4.68 -4.30 1.25
CA GLY A 522 3.94 -5.15 0.32
C GLY A 522 4.33 -6.63 0.40
N GLN A 523 5.05 -7.06 1.43
CA GLN A 523 5.59 -8.40 1.61
C GLN A 523 4.95 -9.09 2.81
N SER A 524 4.77 -10.40 2.70
CA SER A 524 4.39 -11.24 3.83
C SER A 524 5.55 -11.36 4.83
N PRO A 525 5.28 -11.58 6.13
CA PRO A 525 6.33 -11.92 7.07
C PRO A 525 6.97 -13.27 6.71
N MET A 526 8.12 -13.58 7.30
CA MET A 526 8.86 -14.80 7.02
C MET A 526 8.96 -15.71 8.24
N LEU A 527 8.49 -16.96 8.08
CA LEU A 527 8.57 -17.98 9.11
C LEU A 527 9.90 -18.74 9.02
N ILE A 528 10.56 -18.87 10.16
CA ILE A 528 11.80 -19.65 10.30
C ILE A 528 11.50 -20.99 10.96
N GLY A 529 11.93 -22.05 10.28
CA GLY A 529 11.78 -23.42 10.74
C GLY A 529 10.32 -23.84 10.91
N SER A 530 10.08 -24.78 11.82
CA SER A 530 8.74 -25.29 12.12
C SER A 530 8.64 -25.65 13.60
N ARG A 531 8.53 -24.62 14.45
CA ARG A 531 8.41 -24.80 15.89
C ARG A 531 6.97 -25.05 16.32
N ILE A 532 6.83 -25.89 17.32
CA ILE A 532 5.54 -26.20 17.94
C ILE A 532 5.19 -25.08 18.93
N HIS A 533 3.95 -24.60 18.85
CA HIS A 533 3.43 -23.61 19.79
C HIS A 533 3.18 -24.23 21.17
N ASP A 534 3.71 -23.60 22.22
CA ASP A 534 3.40 -23.97 23.59
C ASP A 534 1.93 -23.61 23.92
N LYS A 535 1.32 -24.37 24.84
CA LYS A 535 -0.07 -24.14 25.28
C LYS A 535 -0.34 -22.69 25.72
N TRP A 536 0.63 -22.04 26.36
CA TRP A 536 0.46 -20.66 26.86
C TRP A 536 0.39 -19.63 25.73
N MET A 537 1.00 -19.88 24.57
CA MET A 537 0.96 -18.99 23.40
C MET A 537 -0.44 -18.91 22.79
N LEU A 538 -1.24 -19.97 22.98
CA LEU A 538 -2.58 -20.13 22.42
C LEU A 538 -3.68 -19.45 23.24
N THR A 539 -3.32 -18.80 24.34
CA THR A 539 -4.30 -18.20 25.29
C THR A 539 -4.73 -16.78 24.91
N ARG A 540 -4.05 -16.15 23.94
CA ARG A 540 -4.30 -14.75 23.57
C ARG A 540 -5.39 -14.67 22.50
N ASN A 541 -6.37 -13.79 22.74
CA ASN A 541 -7.51 -13.59 21.83
C ASN A 541 -7.19 -12.59 20.69
N TYR A 542 -6.26 -12.96 19.80
CA TYR A 542 -5.94 -12.13 18.64
C TYR A 542 -7.14 -11.89 17.71
N SER A 543 -8.05 -12.86 17.58
CA SER A 543 -9.30 -12.71 16.82
C SER A 543 -10.17 -11.57 17.37
N GLY A 544 -10.32 -11.47 18.69
CA GLY A 544 -11.07 -10.39 19.33
C GLY A 544 -10.46 -9.02 19.08
N CYS A 545 -9.13 -8.92 19.10
CA CYS A 545 -8.45 -7.68 18.70
C CYS A 545 -8.68 -7.35 17.22
N LEU A 546 -8.46 -8.31 16.32
CA LEU A 546 -8.62 -8.14 14.88
C LEU A 546 -10.04 -7.67 14.54
N ASN A 547 -11.05 -8.28 15.14
CA ASN A 547 -12.45 -7.89 14.94
C ASN A 547 -12.71 -6.44 15.34
N LYS A 548 -12.20 -5.98 16.49
CA LYS A 548 -12.33 -4.56 16.87
C LYS A 548 -11.59 -3.63 15.93
N LEU A 549 -10.36 -3.97 15.56
CA LEU A 549 -9.59 -3.16 14.62
C LEU A 549 -10.28 -3.07 13.26
N VAL A 550 -10.85 -4.17 12.76
CA VAL A 550 -11.59 -4.15 11.50
C VAL A 550 -12.88 -3.36 11.65
N ASN A 551 -13.67 -3.56 12.70
CA ASN A 551 -14.94 -2.84 12.83
C ASN A 551 -14.76 -1.33 13.08
N ASP A 552 -13.78 -0.96 13.91
CA ASP A 552 -13.69 0.40 14.47
C ASP A 552 -12.62 1.26 13.77
N VAL A 553 -11.69 0.65 13.01
CA VAL A 553 -10.54 1.37 12.43
C VAL A 553 -10.33 1.07 10.95
N TRP A 554 -10.30 -0.20 10.56
CA TRP A 554 -10.09 -0.64 9.19
C TRP A 554 -11.21 -1.58 8.70
N PRO A 555 -12.42 -1.06 8.42
CA PRO A 555 -13.54 -1.87 7.91
C PRO A 555 -13.25 -2.57 6.57
N SER A 556 -12.15 -2.22 5.90
CA SER A 556 -11.60 -2.94 4.76
C SER A 556 -10.83 -4.22 5.12
N GLY A 557 -10.75 -4.59 6.38
CA GLY A 557 -9.95 -5.71 6.82
C GLY A 557 -8.50 -5.32 7.08
N ALA A 558 -7.77 -6.23 7.72
CA ALA A 558 -6.37 -6.00 8.02
C ALA A 558 -5.49 -6.21 6.79
N SER A 559 -4.52 -5.31 6.59
CA SER A 559 -3.45 -5.44 5.58
C SER A 559 -2.49 -6.58 5.94
N LEU A 560 -2.91 -7.82 5.70
CA LEU A 560 -2.13 -9.03 5.95
C LEU A 560 -1.99 -9.83 4.64
N ILE A 561 -0.77 -10.27 4.33
CA ILE A 561 -0.47 -11.06 3.14
C ILE A 561 -0.07 -12.47 3.59
N SER A 562 -0.84 -13.47 3.18
CA SER A 562 -0.56 -14.87 3.49
C SER A 562 0.60 -15.42 2.65
N SER A 563 1.41 -16.27 3.26
CA SER A 563 2.57 -16.94 2.69
C SER A 563 2.57 -18.43 3.06
N GLN A 564 3.23 -19.23 2.23
CA GLN A 564 3.59 -20.62 2.52
C GLN A 564 5.12 -20.80 2.62
N ALA A 565 5.89 -19.77 2.24
CA ALA A 565 7.34 -19.83 2.24
C ALA A 565 7.89 -19.95 3.67
N LYS A 566 8.84 -20.85 3.88
CA LYS A 566 9.52 -21.02 5.16
C LYS A 566 11.01 -21.12 4.90
N ILE A 567 11.83 -20.48 5.74
CA ILE A 567 13.29 -20.63 5.67
C ILE A 567 13.70 -21.66 6.72
N ASN A 568 14.45 -22.69 6.31
CA ASN A 568 14.88 -23.76 7.20
C ASN A 568 16.32 -23.53 7.66
N PRO A 569 16.60 -23.41 8.97
CA PRO A 569 17.96 -23.25 9.48
C PRO A 569 18.90 -24.41 9.13
N LEU A 570 18.36 -25.63 8.92
CA LEU A 570 19.15 -26.81 8.61
C LEU A 570 19.78 -26.79 7.20
N LEU A 571 19.09 -26.19 6.22
CA LEU A 571 19.61 -26.03 4.86
C LEU A 571 20.65 -24.91 4.74
N TYR A 572 20.81 -24.09 5.79
CA TYR A 572 21.79 -23.01 5.85
C TYR A 572 23.16 -23.48 6.37
N LYS A 573 23.21 -24.66 7.01
CA LYS A 573 24.46 -25.29 7.49
C LYS A 573 25.20 -26.07 6.41
N ASP A 574 24.55 -26.40 5.29
CA ASP A 574 25.26 -26.94 4.12
C ASP A 574 25.90 -25.78 3.36
N ASP A 575 27.23 -25.75 3.39
CA ASP A 575 28.12 -24.75 2.83
C ASP A 575 27.65 -24.14 1.49
N SER A 576 27.14 -22.91 1.55
CA SER A 576 27.03 -22.02 0.39
C SER A 576 28.40 -21.57 -0.14
N ALA A 577 29.49 -21.93 0.55
CA ALA A 577 30.87 -21.81 0.08
C ALA A 577 31.36 -23.03 -0.74
N ALA A 578 30.81 -24.22 -0.53
CA ALA A 578 31.19 -25.43 -1.26
C ALA A 578 30.50 -25.48 -2.64
N PHE A 579 29.22 -25.12 -2.71
CA PHE A 579 28.47 -25.07 -3.98
C PHE A 579 28.98 -24.00 -4.97
N ARG A 580 29.60 -22.92 -4.50
CA ARG A 580 30.21 -21.90 -5.39
C ARG A 580 31.57 -22.32 -5.96
N LYS A 581 32.25 -23.32 -5.36
CA LYS A 581 33.52 -23.85 -5.86
C LYS A 581 33.34 -25.00 -6.86
N GLU A 582 32.27 -25.79 -6.75
CA GLU A 582 32.01 -26.91 -7.69
C GLU A 582 31.36 -26.50 -9.02
N TYR A 583 30.74 -25.32 -9.13
CA TYR A 583 30.03 -24.89 -10.35
C TYR A 583 30.60 -23.62 -11.00
N THR A 584 31.92 -23.47 -10.99
CA THR A 584 32.61 -22.42 -11.77
C THR A 584 32.81 -22.77 -13.25
N GLY A 585 32.20 -23.86 -13.75
CA GLY A 585 32.41 -24.38 -15.10
C GLY A 585 31.16 -24.78 -15.89
N MET A 586 29.96 -24.31 -15.55
CA MET A 586 28.76 -24.52 -16.39
C MET A 586 28.19 -23.19 -16.89
N GLU A 587 29.01 -22.51 -17.68
CA GLU A 587 28.50 -21.63 -18.75
C GLU A 587 28.05 -22.50 -19.93
N VAL A 588 26.83 -22.22 -20.42
CA VAL A 588 26.27 -22.61 -21.73
C VAL A 588 26.10 -24.12 -22.00
N GLN A 589 24.86 -24.62 -21.98
CA GLN A 589 24.23 -25.35 -23.11
C GLN A 589 22.85 -25.96 -22.75
N HIS A 590 21.86 -25.63 -23.61
CA HIS A 590 20.67 -26.39 -24.02
C HIS A 590 19.57 -26.84 -23.04
N LEU A 591 18.34 -26.44 -23.42
CA LEU A 591 17.07 -27.21 -23.55
C LEU A 591 16.03 -26.16 -24.02
N GLN A 592 15.57 -26.00 -25.27
CA GLN A 592 15.02 -26.95 -26.25
C GLN A 592 14.14 -28.02 -25.60
N VAL A 593 12.86 -27.70 -25.35
CA VAL A 593 11.66 -28.14 -26.10
C VAL A 593 10.54 -27.14 -25.81
#